data_AF-A0A069D0G7-F1
#
_entry.id   AF-A0A069D0G7-F1
#
_cell.length_a   1.000
_cell.length_b   1.000
_cell.length_c   1.000
_cell.angle_alpha   90.00
_cell.angle_beta   90.00
_cell.angle_gamma   90.00
#
_symmetry.space_group_name_H-M   'P 1'
#
loop_
_entity.id
_entity.type
_entity.pdbx_description
1 polymer ?
#
loop_
_entity_poly.entity_id
_entity_poly.type
_entity_poly.pdbx_seq_one_letter_code
_entity_poly.pdbx_strand_id
1 'polypeptide(L)'
;MNVLPSPLLAPYVKYYWIVKADETTAIQTVPSGCIHLVFHRGGSMYFSDGEQQPQSFIRGQLSGPGVLQSKGGIDMVAVIFHPLGFNVFFSLPLQLIYNQYVDVDSMEDAGLK
;
A
#
# COMPACT_ATOMS: atom_id res chain seq x y z
N MET A 1 11.85 -7.75 3.37
CA MET A 1 11.81 -8.30 4.75
C MET A 1 10.49 -7.96 5.41
N ASN A 2 9.94 -8.87 6.23
CA ASN A 2 8.77 -8.59 7.04
C ASN A 2 9.21 -8.26 8.47
N VAL A 3 8.67 -7.18 9.04
CA VAL A 3 8.98 -6.71 10.39
C VAL A 3 7.70 -6.71 11.20
N LEU A 4 7.77 -7.23 12.42
CA LEU A 4 6.61 -7.28 13.32
C LEU A 4 6.32 -5.90 13.92
N PRO A 5 5.04 -5.57 14.15
CA PRO A 5 4.65 -4.35 14.84
C PRO A 5 5.04 -4.38 16.31
N SER A 6 5.07 -3.21 16.94
CA SER A 6 5.11 -3.11 18.40
C SER A 6 3.82 -3.70 19.00
N PRO A 7 3.83 -4.10 20.29
CA PRO A 7 2.64 -4.64 20.95
C PRO A 7 1.41 -3.72 20.86
N LEU A 8 1.62 -2.41 20.86
CA LEU A 8 0.54 -1.42 20.75
C LEU A 8 -0.14 -1.45 19.37
N LEU A 9 0.62 -1.71 18.30
CA LEU A 9 0.11 -1.72 16.92
C LEU A 9 -0.28 -3.12 16.43
N ALA A 10 0.16 -4.19 17.11
CA ALA A 10 -0.11 -5.57 16.76
C ALA A 10 -1.60 -5.94 16.55
N PRO A 11 -2.57 -5.34 17.26
CA PRO A 11 -3.99 -5.61 16.98
C PRO A 11 -4.47 -5.09 15.62
N TYR A 12 -3.78 -4.11 15.03
CA TYR A 12 -4.25 -3.38 13.85
C TYR A 12 -3.34 -3.58 12.63
N VAL A 13 -2.03 -3.67 12.84
CA VAL A 13 -1.00 -3.88 11.84
C VAL A 13 -0.57 -5.34 11.88
N LYS A 14 -0.64 -6.04 10.75
CA LYS A 14 -0.22 -7.44 10.64
C LYS A 14 1.31 -7.55 10.58
N TYR A 15 1.95 -6.71 9.77
CA TYR A 15 3.40 -6.55 9.68
C TYR A 15 3.74 -5.33 8.81
N TYR A 16 5.00 -4.89 8.88
CA TYR A 16 5.60 -4.00 7.90
C TYR A 16 6.35 -4.81 6.84
N TRP A 17 6.20 -4.45 5.58
CA TRP A 17 6.92 -5.05 4.47
C TRP A 17 7.89 -4.03 3.87
N ILE A 18 9.18 -4.33 3.94
CA ILE A 18 10.23 -3.46 3.42
C ILE A 18 10.87 -4.14 2.22
N VAL A 19 10.95 -3.43 1.10
CA VAL A 19 11.52 -3.92 -0.16
C VAL A 19 12.58 -2.94 -0.64
N LYS A 20 13.75 -3.47 -0.98
CA LYS A 20 14.80 -2.74 -1.68
C LYS A 20 15.34 -3.62 -2.79
N ALA A 21 15.27 -3.15 -4.03
CA ALA A 21 15.68 -3.90 -5.20
C ALA A 21 16.06 -2.94 -6.33
N ASP A 22 17.05 -3.32 -7.13
CA ASP A 22 17.54 -2.51 -8.26
C ASP A 22 17.26 -3.17 -9.62
N GLU A 23 16.23 -4.01 -9.67
CA GLU A 23 15.91 -4.81 -10.85
C GLU A 23 14.78 -4.18 -11.67
N THR A 24 14.98 -4.08 -12.97
CA THR A 24 13.89 -3.79 -13.92
C THR A 24 13.12 -5.06 -14.21
N THR A 25 11.91 -5.16 -13.67
CA THR A 25 11.11 -6.40 -13.73
C THR A 25 9.62 -6.12 -13.67
N ALA A 26 8.81 -7.09 -14.10
CA ALA A 26 7.36 -7.07 -13.92
C ALA A 26 6.97 -7.99 -12.76
N ILE A 27 6.16 -7.47 -11.84
CA ILE A 27 5.72 -8.16 -10.63
C ILE A 27 4.21 -8.33 -10.70
N GLN A 28 3.74 -9.57 -10.56
CA GLN A 28 2.32 -9.82 -10.39
C GLN A 28 1.89 -9.57 -8.94
N THR A 29 0.88 -8.73 -8.75
CA THR A 29 0.24 -8.56 -7.44
C THR A 29 -0.89 -9.56 -7.31
N VAL A 30 -0.97 -10.23 -6.15
CA VAL A 30 -2.08 -11.12 -5.84
C VAL A 30 -3.27 -10.37 -5.22
N PRO A 31 -4.51 -10.88 -5.39
CA PRO A 31 -5.65 -10.41 -4.63
C PRO A 31 -5.36 -10.40 -3.12
N SER A 32 -5.85 -9.40 -2.41
CA SER A 32 -5.65 -9.28 -0.97
C SER A 32 -6.82 -8.55 -0.34
N GLY A 33 -7.38 -9.13 0.72
CA GLY A 33 -8.36 -8.46 1.58
C GLY A 33 -7.75 -7.53 2.62
N CYS A 34 -6.41 -7.39 2.66
CA CYS A 34 -5.73 -6.45 3.54
C CYS A 34 -5.53 -5.11 2.81
N ILE A 35 -5.71 -4.02 3.56
CA ILE A 35 -5.40 -2.67 3.09
C ILE A 35 -3.93 -2.41 3.40
N HIS A 36 -3.22 -1.78 2.46
CA HIS A 36 -1.81 -1.44 2.62
C HIS A 36 -1.64 0.07 2.55
N LEU A 37 -0.88 0.64 3.48
CA LEU A 37 -0.36 2.00 3.35
C LEU A 37 1.10 1.90 2.91
N VAL A 38 1.41 2.41 1.73
CA VAL A 38 2.71 2.21 1.07
C VAL A 38 3.41 3.55 0.91
N PHE A 39 4.72 3.57 1.16
CA PHE A 39 5.60 4.70 0.94
C PHE A 39 6.76 4.28 0.07
N HIS A 40 6.89 4.90 -1.10
CA HIS A 40 8.12 4.88 -1.88
C HIS A 40 9.13 5.84 -1.24
N ARG A 41 10.37 5.39 -1.07
CA ARG A 41 11.52 6.12 -0.53
C ARG A 41 12.64 6.30 -1.56
N GLY A 42 12.55 5.55 -2.66
CA GLY A 42 13.42 5.63 -3.82
C GLY A 42 12.58 5.67 -5.09
N GLY A 43 12.92 4.85 -6.08
CA GLY A 43 12.11 4.66 -7.28
C GLY A 43 10.74 4.04 -6.96
N SER A 44 9.72 4.44 -7.72
CA SER A 44 8.35 3.92 -7.62
C SER A 44 8.11 2.77 -8.60
N MET A 45 7.02 2.04 -8.37
CA MET A 45 6.48 1.09 -9.35
C MET A 45 5.51 1.80 -10.30
N TYR A 46 5.27 1.19 -11.45
CA TYR A 46 4.34 1.66 -12.48
C TYR A 46 3.24 0.62 -12.73
N PHE A 47 2.04 1.06 -13.09
CA PHE A 47 0.97 0.20 -13.58
C PHE A 47 1.25 -0.24 -15.02
N SER A 48 0.47 -1.20 -15.53
CA SER A 48 0.67 -1.76 -16.88
C SER A 48 0.44 -0.77 -18.03
N ASP A 49 -0.33 0.29 -17.78
CA ASP A 49 -0.55 1.41 -18.71
C ASP A 49 0.58 2.45 -18.69
N GLY A 50 1.56 2.29 -17.80
CA GLY A 50 2.70 3.18 -17.63
C GLY A 50 2.48 4.29 -16.61
N GLU A 51 1.31 4.39 -15.98
CA GLU A 51 1.08 5.34 -14.90
C GLU A 51 1.92 5.00 -13.67
N GLN A 52 2.52 6.02 -13.05
CA GLN A 52 3.35 5.83 -11.86
C GLN A 52 2.45 5.69 -10.63
N GLN A 53 2.80 4.78 -9.72
CA GLN A 53 2.16 4.77 -8.41
C GLN A 53 2.46 6.07 -7.66
N PRO A 54 1.50 6.60 -6.87
CA PRO A 54 1.75 7.76 -6.03
C PRO A 54 2.91 7.51 -5.07
N GLN A 55 3.58 8.57 -4.61
CA GLN A 55 4.72 8.43 -3.71
C GLN A 55 4.32 7.78 -2.38
N SER A 56 3.15 8.14 -1.87
CA SER A 56 2.49 7.52 -0.73
C SER A 56 1.04 7.24 -1.07
N PHE A 57 0.58 6.01 -0.85
CA PHE A 57 -0.78 5.62 -1.24
C PHE A 57 -1.38 4.55 -0.34
N ILE A 58 -2.70 4.54 -0.31
CA ILE A 58 -3.51 3.42 0.15
C ILE A 58 -3.77 2.49 -1.02
N ARG A 59 -3.24 1.27 -0.94
CA ARG A 59 -3.75 0.15 -1.74
C ARG A 59 -4.90 -0.46 -0.96
N GLY A 60 -6.13 -0.29 -1.45
CA GLY A 60 -7.26 -0.95 -0.83
C GLY A 60 -7.27 -2.46 -1.07
N GLN A 61 -8.39 -3.07 -0.71
CA GLN A 61 -8.60 -4.49 -0.97
C GLN A 61 -8.65 -4.72 -2.48
N LEU A 62 -7.93 -5.73 -2.97
CA LEU A 62 -7.98 -6.12 -4.38
C LEU A 62 -8.65 -7.48 -4.53
N SER A 63 -9.62 -7.56 -5.44
CA SER A 63 -10.32 -8.81 -5.79
C SER A 63 -9.66 -9.59 -6.92
N GLY A 64 -8.78 -8.94 -7.69
CA GLY A 64 -8.11 -9.51 -8.85
C GLY A 64 -6.59 -9.37 -8.79
N PRO A 65 -5.87 -10.17 -9.58
CA PRO A 65 -4.44 -9.95 -9.77
C PRO A 65 -4.20 -8.65 -10.55
N GLY A 66 -2.97 -8.15 -10.46
CA GLY A 66 -2.51 -6.97 -11.19
C GLY A 66 -1.07 -7.15 -11.63
N VAL A 67 -0.57 -6.25 -12.48
CA VAL A 67 0.83 -6.23 -12.91
C VAL A 67 1.42 -4.86 -12.59
N LEU A 68 2.54 -4.86 -11.88
CA LEU A 68 3.35 -3.68 -11.62
C LEU A 68 4.69 -3.82 -12.31
N GLN A 69 5.20 -2.74 -12.87
CA GLN A 69 6.51 -2.67 -13.51
C GLN A 69 7.47 -1.88 -12.63
N SER A 70 8.67 -2.40 -12.45
CA SER A 70 9.80 -1.70 -11.85
C SER A 70 10.78 -1.28 -12.93
N LYS A 71 11.39 -0.12 -12.76
CA LYS A 71 12.52 0.37 -13.58
C LYS A 71 13.85 0.33 -12.81
N GLY A 72 13.93 -0.46 -11.73
CA GLY A 72 15.04 -0.45 -10.78
C GLY A 72 14.91 0.63 -9.70
N GLY A 73 15.89 0.70 -8.80
CA GLY A 73 15.96 1.68 -7.71
C GLY A 73 14.82 1.64 -6.68
N ILE A 74 14.06 0.55 -6.59
CA ILE A 74 12.95 0.43 -5.64
C ILE A 74 13.48 0.44 -4.22
N ASP A 75 12.93 1.33 -3.41
CA ASP A 75 13.08 1.36 -1.96
C ASP A 75 11.71 1.76 -1.41
N MET A 76 11.00 0.82 -0.79
CA MET A 76 9.64 1.07 -0.29
C MET A 76 9.38 0.38 1.05
N VAL A 77 8.49 0.98 1.82
CA VAL A 77 7.94 0.40 3.04
C VAL A 77 6.42 0.39 2.96
N ALA A 78 5.81 -0.73 3.32
CA ALA A 78 4.36 -0.88 3.39
C ALA A 78 3.94 -1.31 4.79
N VAL A 79 2.90 -0.66 5.31
CA VAL A 79 2.16 -1.09 6.51
C VAL A 79 1.02 -1.98 6.04
N ILE A 80 1.01 -3.24 6.46
CA ILE A 80 -0.05 -4.19 6.10
C ILE A 80 -1.02 -4.27 7.27
N PHE A 81 -2.23 -3.74 7.12
CA PHE A 81 -3.24 -3.81 8.17
C PHE A 81 -3.89 -5.19 8.24
N HIS A 82 -4.31 -5.60 9.43
CA HIS A 82 -5.30 -6.66 9.57
C HIS A 82 -6.60 -6.26 8.83
N PRO A 83 -7.42 -7.22 8.39
CA PRO A 83 -8.79 -6.90 7.96
C PRO A 83 -9.47 -6.01 9.01
N LEU A 84 -10.06 -4.90 8.56
CA LEU A 84 -10.67 -3.85 9.39
C LEU A 84 -9.72 -3.04 10.30
N GLY A 85 -8.45 -3.41 10.45
CA GLY A 85 -7.46 -2.69 11.28
C GLY A 85 -7.19 -1.25 10.79
N PHE A 86 -7.37 -1.00 9.49
CA PHE A 86 -7.27 0.33 8.89
C PHE A 86 -8.32 1.31 9.44
N ASN A 87 -9.55 0.84 9.68
CA ASN A 87 -10.70 1.69 10.07
C ASN A 87 -10.54 2.33 11.45
N VAL A 88 -9.59 1.85 12.25
CA VAL A 88 -9.28 2.43 13.56
C VAL A 88 -8.53 3.75 13.42
N PHE A 89 -7.78 3.92 12.34
CA PHE A 89 -6.98 5.13 12.08
C PHE A 89 -7.64 6.06 11.07
N PHE A 90 -8.48 5.52 10.17
CA PHE A 90 -9.06 6.28 9.07
C PHE A 90 -10.58 6.07 9.00
N SER A 91 -11.31 7.18 9.10
CA SER A 91 -12.77 7.20 8.93
C SER A 91 -13.13 7.38 7.46
N LEU A 92 -13.03 6.32 6.67
CA LEU A 92 -13.37 6.31 5.24
C LEU A 92 -14.28 5.10 4.90
N PRO A 93 -15.33 5.28 4.09
CA PRO A 93 -16.04 4.16 3.49
C PRO A 93 -15.09 3.27 2.65
N LEU A 94 -14.88 2.02 3.07
CA LEU A 94 -13.92 1.11 2.41
C LEU A 94 -14.23 0.85 0.92
N GLN A 95 -15.47 1.06 0.49
CA GLN A 95 -15.86 0.96 -0.91
C GLN A 95 -15.13 1.98 -1.80
N LEU A 96 -14.75 3.14 -1.27
CA LEU A 96 -14.03 4.17 -2.03
C LEU A 96 -12.60 3.75 -2.41
N ILE A 97 -12.00 2.86 -1.63
CA ILE A 97 -10.65 2.34 -1.88
C ILE A 97 -10.66 0.90 -2.42
N TYR A 98 -11.82 0.27 -2.58
CA TYR A 98 -11.92 -1.09 -3.09
C TYR A 98 -11.47 -1.16 -4.55
N ASN A 99 -10.52 -2.06 -4.85
CA ASN A 99 -9.84 -2.17 -6.15
C ASN A 99 -9.11 -0.88 -6.59
N GLN A 100 -8.72 -0.01 -5.64
CA GLN A 100 -8.05 1.25 -5.94
C GLN A 100 -6.67 1.36 -5.29
N TYR A 101 -5.85 2.22 -5.90
CA TYR A 101 -4.62 2.75 -5.36
C TYR A 101 -4.84 4.26 -5.21
N VAL A 102 -5.06 4.73 -3.98
CA VAL A 102 -5.47 6.11 -3.71
C VAL A 102 -4.28 6.85 -3.11
N ASP A 103 -3.89 7.96 -3.73
CA ASP A 103 -2.87 8.86 -3.18
C ASP A 103 -3.32 9.37 -1.80
N VAL A 104 -2.44 9.27 -0.80
CA VAL A 104 -2.73 9.77 0.55
C VAL A 104 -3.04 11.27 0.53
N ASP A 105 -2.39 12.05 -0.33
CA ASP A 105 -2.61 13.50 -0.42
C ASP A 105 -3.99 13.86 -0.99
N SER A 106 -4.62 12.91 -1.70
CA SER A 106 -5.97 13.06 -2.24
C SER A 106 -7.07 12.66 -1.25
N MET A 107 -6.70 12.03 -0.13
CA MET A 107 -7.65 11.65 0.91
C MET A 107 -7.98 12.89 1.76
N GLU A 108 -9.23 13.36 1.69
CA GLU A 108 -9.67 14.45 2.56
C GLU A 108 -9.50 14.06 4.04
N ASP A 109 -8.71 14.85 4.76
CA ASP A 109 -8.48 14.65 6.19
C ASP A 109 -9.73 15.09 6.97
N ALA A 110 -10.66 14.15 7.18
CA ALA A 110 -11.83 14.38 8.01
C ALA A 110 -11.50 14.46 9.52
N GLY A 111 -10.23 14.21 9.92
CA GLY A 111 -9.79 14.05 11.30
C GLY A 111 -8.99 15.22 11.88
N LEU A 112 -8.49 16.15 11.07
CA LEU A 112 -7.94 17.43 11.53
C LEU A 112 -9.06 18.50 11.64
N LYS A 113 -9.94 18.34 12.62
CA LYS A 113 -10.80 19.42 13.13
C LYS A 113 -10.56 19.65 14.61
#